data_AF-A0A7C6HVE8-F1
#
_entry.id   AF-A0A7C6HVE8-F1
#
_cell.length_a   1.000
_cell.length_b   1.000
_cell.length_c   1.000
_cell.angle_alpha   90.00
_cell.angle_beta   90.00
_cell.angle_gamma   90.00
#
_symmetry.space_group_name_H-M   'P 1'
#
loop_
_entity.id
_entity.type
_entity.pdbx_description
1 polymer ?
#
loop_
_entity_poly.entity_id
_entity_poly.type
_entity_poly.pdbx_seq_one_letter_code
_entity_poly.pdbx_strand_id
1 'polypeptide(L)'
;MDFTLKKYRELLESLKAKGYEVITFKQYCMGEYSQKIVILRHDVDLLPYNSLKTADIEHSLQIKGSYYFRAIKESWDETVVKEIDALGNEIGYHYESLTTCNGDLEKAYQNFYSNLEKFRKVA
;
A
#
# COMPACT_ATOMS: atom_id res chain seq x y z
N MET A 1 -19.88 -11.85 -4.19
CA MET A 1 -18.59 -11.35 -4.70
C MET A 1 -17.50 -12.15 -4.01
N ASP A 2 -16.45 -12.58 -4.73
CA ASP A 2 -15.37 -13.43 -4.21
C ASP A 2 -14.09 -12.61 -4.03
N PHE A 3 -13.66 -12.47 -2.77
CA PHE A 3 -12.47 -11.71 -2.35
C PHE A 3 -11.39 -12.61 -1.76
N THR A 4 -11.36 -13.88 -2.17
CA THR A 4 -10.31 -14.81 -1.75
C THR A 4 -8.97 -14.48 -2.40
N LEU A 5 -7.87 -14.91 -1.77
CA LEU A 5 -6.52 -14.80 -2.35
C LEU A 5 -6.40 -15.52 -3.69
N LYS A 6 -7.16 -16.61 -3.88
CA LYS A 6 -7.26 -17.28 -5.19
C LYS A 6 -7.80 -16.33 -6.24
N LYS A 7 -8.90 -15.65 -5.95
CA LYS A 7 -9.52 -14.73 -6.92
C LYS A 7 -8.66 -13.50 -7.20
N TYR A 8 -7.96 -13.01 -6.18
CA TYR A 8 -6.98 -11.95 -6.32
C TYR A 8 -5.81 -12.35 -7.24
N ARG A 9 -5.24 -13.55 -7.07
CA ARG A 9 -4.22 -14.08 -7.99
C ARG A 9 -4.73 -14.17 -9.43
N GLU A 10 -5.92 -14.73 -9.63
CA GLU A 10 -6.54 -14.84 -10.96
C GLU A 10 -6.72 -13.47 -11.64
N LEU A 11 -7.06 -12.43 -10.86
CA LEU A 11 -7.17 -11.05 -11.35
C LEU A 11 -5.80 -10.55 -11.87
N LEU A 12 -4.75 -10.66 -11.05
CA LEU A 12 -3.41 -10.19 -11.42
C LEU A 12 -2.86 -10.92 -12.65
N GLU A 13 -3.03 -12.25 -12.71
CA GLU A 13 -2.65 -13.06 -13.86
C GLU A 13 -3.41 -12.63 -15.13
N SER A 14 -4.71 -12.32 -15.00
CA SER A 14 -5.52 -11.83 -16.11
C SER A 14 -5.06 -10.47 -16.62
N LEU A 15 -4.71 -9.55 -15.72
CA LEU A 15 -4.15 -8.24 -16.09
C LEU A 15 -2.84 -8.41 -16.88
N LYS A 16 -1.92 -9.23 -16.35
CA LYS A 16 -0.64 -9.53 -17.01
C LYS A 16 -0.84 -10.17 -18.38
N ALA A 17 -1.74 -11.15 -18.49
CA ALA A 17 -2.05 -11.82 -19.76
C ALA A 17 -2.67 -10.88 -20.82
N LYS A 18 -3.33 -9.80 -20.39
CA LYS A 18 -3.87 -8.75 -21.27
C LYS A 18 -2.86 -7.63 -21.58
N GLY A 19 -1.62 -7.75 -21.09
CA GLY A 19 -0.55 -6.80 -21.33
C GLY A 19 -0.67 -5.51 -20.52
N TYR A 20 -1.32 -5.55 -19.36
CA TYR A 20 -1.25 -4.45 -18.41
C TYR A 20 0.04 -4.53 -17.59
N GLU A 21 0.72 -3.40 -17.50
CA GLU A 21 1.79 -3.18 -16.55
C GLU A 21 1.18 -2.76 -15.21
N VAL A 22 1.45 -3.50 -14.14
CA VAL A 22 1.04 -3.09 -12.79
C VAL A 22 2.19 -2.29 -12.18
N ILE A 23 1.91 -1.03 -11.84
CA ILE A 23 2.91 -0.10 -11.32
C ILE A 23 2.49 0.45 -9.95
N THR A 24 3.47 0.92 -9.20
CA THR A 24 3.20 1.64 -7.96
C THR A 24 2.75 3.08 -8.24
N PHE A 25 2.12 3.73 -7.27
CA PHE A 25 1.73 5.12 -7.36
C PHE A 25 2.93 6.06 -7.53
N LYS A 26 4.05 5.78 -6.84
CA LYS A 26 5.31 6.51 -7.05
C LYS A 26 5.79 6.46 -8.51
N GLN A 27 5.79 5.30 -9.15
CA GLN A 27 6.19 5.17 -10.56
C GLN A 27 5.28 5.99 -11.47
N TYR A 28 3.97 5.99 -11.19
CA TYR A 28 3.02 6.85 -11.89
C TYR A 28 3.37 8.35 -11.72
N CYS A 29 3.63 8.81 -10.50
CA CYS A 29 4.01 10.19 -10.26
C CYS A 29 5.33 10.59 -10.94
N MET A 30 6.24 9.64 -11.14
CA MET A 30 7.54 9.86 -11.79
C MET A 30 7.48 9.76 -13.33
N GLY A 31 6.35 9.37 -13.92
CA GLY A 31 6.25 9.13 -15.36
C GLY A 31 6.92 7.84 -15.83
N GLU A 32 7.20 6.92 -14.92
CA GLU A 32 7.94 5.67 -15.18
C GLU A 32 7.00 4.52 -15.57
N TYR A 33 6.30 4.65 -16.70
CA TYR A 33 5.31 3.66 -17.13
C TYR A 33 5.03 3.64 -18.64
N SER A 34 4.50 2.52 -19.12
CA SER A 34 4.06 2.32 -20.50
C SER A 34 2.61 2.78 -20.76
N GLN A 35 2.00 2.47 -21.91
CA GLN A 35 0.67 2.99 -22.22
C GLN A 35 -0.49 2.30 -21.49
N LYS A 36 -0.36 1.02 -21.09
CA LYS A 36 -1.44 0.23 -20.49
C LYS A 36 -1.08 -0.14 -19.08
N ILE A 37 -1.52 0.68 -18.14
CA ILE A 37 -1.13 0.55 -16.73
C ILE A 37 -2.32 0.27 -15.83
N VAL A 38 -2.04 -0.36 -14.70
CA VAL A 38 -2.91 -0.45 -13.53
C VAL A 38 -2.10 -0.01 -12.33
N ILE A 39 -2.63 0.91 -11.53
CA ILE A 39 -2.06 1.25 -10.23
C ILE A 39 -2.77 0.41 -9.19
N LEU A 40 -2.01 -0.46 -8.52
CA LEU A 40 -2.56 -1.35 -7.50
C LEU A 40 -2.31 -0.74 -6.12
N ARG A 41 -3.41 -0.29 -5.49
CA ARG A 41 -3.38 0.39 -4.19
C ARG A 41 -4.08 -0.46 -3.13
N HIS A 42 -3.42 -0.63 -2.00
CA HIS A 42 -3.93 -1.35 -0.83
C HIS A 42 -4.01 -0.39 0.35
N ASP A 43 -5.20 -0.25 0.94
CA ASP A 43 -5.35 0.35 2.26
C ASP A 43 -5.20 -0.76 3.31
N VAL A 44 -4.22 -0.61 4.20
CA VAL A 44 -3.93 -1.58 5.26
C VAL A 44 -4.60 -1.09 6.54
N ASP A 45 -5.83 -1.54 6.79
CA ASP A 45 -6.64 -0.94 7.87
C ASP A 45 -6.54 -1.65 9.22
N LEU A 46 -6.88 -2.94 9.27
CA LEU A 46 -7.06 -3.69 10.52
C LEU A 46 -6.23 -4.97 10.63
N LEU A 47 -5.87 -5.57 9.50
CA LEU A 47 -5.27 -6.91 9.44
C LEU A 47 -4.03 -6.89 8.53
N PRO A 48 -2.90 -6.34 8.99
CA PRO A 48 -1.71 -6.14 8.17
C PRO A 48 -1.16 -7.44 7.58
N TYR A 49 -1.25 -8.56 8.30
CA TYR A 49 -0.84 -9.87 7.79
C TYR A 49 -1.67 -10.39 6.61
N ASN A 50 -2.88 -9.87 6.38
CA ASN A 50 -3.62 -10.19 5.14
C ASN A 50 -3.06 -9.39 3.96
N SER A 51 -2.62 -8.16 4.18
CA SER A 51 -1.91 -7.35 3.19
C SER A 51 -0.54 -7.95 2.85
N LEU A 52 0.15 -8.57 3.82
CA LEU A 52 1.37 -9.32 3.53
C LEU A 52 1.11 -10.48 2.55
N LYS A 53 0.02 -11.23 2.74
CA LYS A 53 -0.34 -12.33 1.82
C LYS A 53 -0.65 -11.85 0.40
N THR A 54 -1.19 -10.64 0.23
CA THR A 54 -1.37 -10.06 -1.11
C THR A 54 -0.02 -9.65 -1.70
N ALA A 55 0.86 -9.05 -0.89
CA ALA A 55 2.20 -8.67 -1.29
C ALA A 55 3.06 -9.88 -1.71
N ASP A 56 2.93 -11.01 -1.03
CA ASP A 56 3.57 -12.28 -1.41
C ASP A 56 3.11 -12.77 -2.79
N ILE A 57 1.81 -12.66 -3.08
CA ILE A 57 1.25 -13.02 -4.38
C ILE A 57 1.78 -12.08 -5.46
N GLU A 58 1.75 -10.77 -5.23
CA GLU A 58 2.31 -9.77 -6.14
C GLU A 58 3.79 -10.05 -6.45
N HIS A 59 4.60 -10.27 -5.41
CA HIS A 59 6.01 -10.61 -5.54
C HIS A 59 6.22 -11.88 -6.38
N SER A 60 5.43 -12.94 -6.13
CA SER A 60 5.48 -14.18 -6.91
C SER A 60 5.15 -14.00 -8.40
N LEU A 61 4.43 -12.92 -8.74
CA LEU A 61 4.05 -12.57 -10.11
C LEU A 61 4.93 -11.46 -10.71
N GLN A 62 5.94 -11.00 -9.98
CA GLN A 62 6.80 -9.85 -10.32
C GLN A 62 6.01 -8.55 -10.49
N ILE A 63 4.98 -8.37 -9.66
CA ILE A 63 4.13 -7.19 -9.58
C ILE A 63 4.53 -6.39 -8.34
N LYS A 64 4.39 -5.07 -8.41
CA LYS A 64 4.57 -4.16 -7.28
C LYS A 64 3.32 -3.31 -7.10
N GLY A 65 2.75 -3.33 -5.90
CA GLY A 65 1.67 -2.46 -5.47
C GLY A 65 2.14 -1.35 -4.53
N SER A 66 1.19 -0.53 -4.11
CA SER A 66 1.37 0.52 -3.11
C SER A 66 0.50 0.25 -1.89
N TYR A 67 1.12 0.10 -0.72
CA TYR A 67 0.49 -0.29 0.54
C TYR A 67 0.46 0.88 1.52
N TYR A 68 -0.73 1.42 1.74
CA TYR A 68 -0.95 2.58 2.60
C TYR A 68 -1.36 2.12 4.01
N PHE A 69 -0.47 2.31 4.97
CA PHE A 69 -0.70 1.96 6.36
C PHE A 69 -1.23 3.14 7.16
N ARG A 70 -2.14 2.88 8.09
CA ARG A 70 -2.64 3.86 9.05
C ARG A 70 -1.66 3.97 10.22
N ALA A 71 -1.53 5.17 10.78
CA ALA A 71 -0.69 5.41 11.95
C ALA A 71 -1.37 5.02 13.28
N ILE A 72 -1.95 3.82 13.33
CA ILE A 72 -2.62 3.25 14.51
C ILE A 72 -2.12 1.83 14.76
N LYS A 73 -2.25 1.33 16.00
CA LYS A 73 -1.66 0.04 16.43
C LYS A 73 -2.17 -1.17 15.62
N GLU A 74 -3.42 -1.13 15.19
CA GLU A 74 -4.09 -2.23 14.48
C GLU A 74 -3.60 -2.38 13.03
N SER A 75 -3.14 -1.29 12.44
CA SER A 75 -2.59 -1.26 11.08
C SER A 75 -1.06 -1.33 11.09
N TRP A 76 -0.45 -0.56 11.97
CA TRP A 76 0.99 -0.34 12.02
C TRP A 76 1.71 -1.47 12.73
N ASP A 77 1.96 -2.54 11.99
CA ASP A 77 2.93 -3.56 12.34
C ASP A 77 4.23 -3.30 11.59
N GLU A 78 5.26 -2.81 12.28
CA GLU A 78 6.56 -2.53 11.66
C GLU A 78 7.20 -3.74 10.98
N THR A 79 6.92 -4.96 11.47
CA THR A 79 7.43 -6.19 10.86
C THR A 79 6.81 -6.35 9.48
N VAL A 80 5.49 -6.23 9.40
CA VAL A 80 4.76 -6.34 8.14
C VAL A 80 5.14 -5.22 7.17
N VAL A 81 5.30 -3.99 7.65
CA VAL A 81 5.75 -2.86 6.80
C VAL A 81 7.10 -3.18 6.16
N LYS A 82 8.08 -3.62 6.96
CA LYS A 82 9.43 -3.95 6.47
C LYS A 82 9.42 -5.17 5.54
N GLU A 83 8.59 -6.17 5.80
CA GLU A 83 8.47 -7.33 4.93
C GLU A 83 7.86 -6.96 3.57
N ILE A 84 6.79 -6.15 3.54
CA ILE A 84 6.18 -5.70 2.28
C ILE A 84 7.14 -4.81 1.47
N ASP A 85 7.90 -3.94 2.13
CA ASP A 85 8.95 -3.13 1.50
C ASP A 85 10.07 -4.00 0.92
N ALA A 86 10.54 -5.00 1.67
CA ALA A 86 11.58 -5.94 1.23
C ALA A 86 11.13 -6.80 0.02
N LEU A 87 9.82 -7.04 -0.14
CA LEU A 87 9.26 -7.68 -1.33
C LEU A 87 9.25 -6.75 -2.57
N GLY A 88 9.60 -5.47 -2.39
CA GLY A 88 9.77 -4.47 -3.44
C GLY A 88 8.53 -3.60 -3.69
N ASN A 89 7.53 -3.66 -2.81
CA ASN A 89 6.33 -2.84 -2.90
C ASN A 89 6.55 -1.43 -2.33
N GLU A 90 5.74 -0.48 -2.77
CA GLU A 90 5.76 0.88 -2.21
C GLU A 90 5.02 0.92 -0.87
N ILE A 91 5.66 1.49 0.16
CA ILE A 91 5.00 1.82 1.43
C ILE A 91 4.49 3.26 1.40
N GLY A 92 3.22 3.43 1.74
CA GLY A 92 2.54 4.71 1.83
C GLY A 92 1.94 4.96 3.21
N TYR A 93 1.64 6.23 3.49
CA TYR A 93 0.96 6.64 4.72
C TYR A 93 -0.52 6.96 4.44
N HIS A 94 -1.44 6.16 4.99
CA HIS A 94 -2.88 6.41 5.00
C HIS A 94 -3.23 7.38 6.14
N TYR A 95 -3.12 8.68 5.88
CA TYR A 95 -3.37 9.70 6.88
C TYR A 95 -4.87 9.97 7.08
N GLU A 96 -5.28 10.07 8.35
CA GLU A 96 -6.66 10.42 8.74
C GLU A 96 -6.64 11.51 9.83
N SER A 97 -5.57 12.29 9.88
CA SER A 97 -5.23 13.18 11.00
C SER A 97 -6.33 14.19 11.33
N LEU A 98 -7.05 14.72 10.34
CA LEU A 98 -8.15 15.66 10.59
C LEU A 98 -9.30 15.00 11.36
N THR A 99 -9.66 13.78 10.96
CA THR A 99 -10.67 12.97 11.66
C THR A 99 -10.19 12.59 13.06
N THR A 100 -8.94 12.11 13.19
CA THR A 100 -8.32 11.77 14.48
C THR A 100 -8.29 12.96 15.45
N CYS A 101 -8.13 14.18 14.93
CA CYS A 101 -8.09 15.41 15.70
C CYS A 101 -9.43 16.15 15.75
N ASN A 102 -10.55 15.50 15.41
CA ASN A 102 -11.90 16.07 15.47
C ASN A 102 -12.06 17.42 14.74
N GLY A 103 -11.40 17.58 13.60
CA GLY A 103 -11.47 18.80 12.78
C GLY A 103 -10.50 19.91 13.19
N ASP A 104 -9.70 19.73 14.24
CA ASP A 104 -8.67 20.70 14.64
C ASP A 104 -7.48 20.65 13.67
N LEU A 105 -7.37 21.67 12.81
CA LEU A 105 -6.36 21.73 11.74
C LEU A 105 -4.93 21.79 12.27
N GLU A 106 -4.67 22.51 13.35
CA GLU A 106 -3.32 22.65 13.90
C GLU A 106 -2.86 21.33 14.51
N LYS A 107 -3.72 20.68 15.29
CA LYS A 107 -3.43 19.34 15.82
C LYS A 107 -3.31 18.30 14.72
N ALA A 108 -4.15 18.37 13.69
CA ALA A 108 -4.10 17.46 12.56
C ALA A 108 -2.77 17.59 11.79
N TYR A 109 -2.29 18.82 11.58
CA TYR A 109 -1.00 19.06 10.93
C TYR A 109 0.16 18.46 11.74
N GLN A 110 0.19 18.70 13.07
CA GLN A 110 1.22 18.12 13.93
C GLN A 110 1.17 16.59 13.98
N ASN A 111 -0.04 16.02 14.03
CA ASN A 111 -0.26 14.58 13.98
C ASN A 111 0.23 13.98 12.66
N PHE A 112 -0.13 14.60 11.53
CA PHE A 112 0.32 14.18 10.20
C PHE A 112 1.84 14.18 10.12
N TYR A 113 2.48 15.30 10.49
CA TYR A 113 3.92 15.46 10.40
C TYR A 113 4.65 14.43 11.28
N SER A 114 4.23 14.25 12.54
CA SER A 114 4.85 13.28 13.44
C SER A 114 4.74 11.84 12.93
N ASN A 115 3.61 11.47 12.34
CA ASN A 115 3.41 10.12 11.83
C ASN A 115 4.15 9.87 10.52
N LEU A 116 4.19 10.86 9.63
CA LEU A 116 4.99 10.80 8.41
C LEU A 116 6.48 10.60 8.71
N GLU A 117 7.02 11.33 9.68
CA GLU A 117 8.42 11.21 10.10
C GLU A 117 8.76 9.84 10.70
N LYS A 118 7.78 9.19 11.33
CA LYS A 118 7.95 7.82 11.83
C LYS A 118 7.90 6.81 10.68
N PHE A 119 6.98 6.96 9.71
CA PHE A 119 6.92 6.07 8.53
C PHE A 119 8.25 6.08 7.75
N ARG A 120 8.83 7.26 7.52
CA ARG A 120 10.14 7.44 6.86
C ARG A 120 11.33 6.74 7.56
N LYS A 121 11.17 6.34 8.82
CA LYS A 121 12.21 5.61 9.57
C LYS A 121 12.03 4.10 9.48
N VAL A 122 10.85 3.63 9.06
CA VAL A 122 10.49 2.22 9.00
C VAL A 122 10.70 1.67 7.58
N ALA A 123 10.41 2.47 6.56
CA ALA A 123 10.59 2.18 5.13
C ALA A 123 10.98 3.45 4.36
#